data_AF-A0A3D0GLF5-F1
#
_entry.id   AF-A0A3D0GLF5-F1
#
_cell.length_a   1.000
_cell.length_b   1.000
_cell.length_c   1.000
_cell.angle_alpha   90.00
_cell.angle_beta   90.00
_cell.angle_gamma   90.00
#
_symmetry.space_group_name_H-M   'P 1'
#
loop_
_entity.id
_entity.type
_entity.pdbx_description
1 polymer ?
#
loop_
_entity_poly.entity_id
_entity_poly.type
_entity_poly.pdbx_seq_one_letter_code
_entity_poly.pdbx_strand_id
1 'polypeptide(L)'
;MPLHVGEDRSRTWVLQRTEKGLNFQHIHLHQDGSVDAVSPYGGHTAENGTESLQSFPVDAASKTLFEENGLAVSTQNTWRLGFPSADTMSYELTRPNRSFIVHVDLSQPIAEPPPAWGYLPSAK
;
A
#
# COMPACT_ATOMS: atom_id res chain seq x y z
N MET A 1 -5.17 6.76 1.92
CA MET A 1 -4.23 7.07 3.01
C MET A 1 -2.90 7.47 2.39
N PRO A 2 -2.56 8.78 2.38
CA PRO A 2 -1.24 9.25 1.92
C PRO A 2 -0.10 8.59 2.70
N LEU A 3 0.97 8.20 2.01
CA LEU A 3 2.21 7.75 2.61
C LEU A 3 3.35 8.65 2.12
N HIS A 4 3.99 9.36 3.04
CA HIS A 4 5.17 10.16 2.74
C HIS A 4 6.42 9.45 3.24
N VAL A 5 7.48 9.49 2.43
CA VAL A 5 8.81 8.99 2.80
C VAL A 5 9.78 10.15 2.64
N GLY A 6 10.03 10.87 3.74
CA GLY A 6 10.68 12.18 3.67
C GLY A 6 9.85 13.13 2.80
N GLU A 7 10.49 13.76 1.81
CA GLU A 7 9.85 14.69 0.87
C GLU A 7 9.10 14.00 -0.28
N ASP A 8 9.23 12.67 -0.41
CA ASP A 8 8.55 11.92 -1.45
C ASP A 8 7.08 11.68 -1.06
N ARG A 9 6.19 12.33 -1.82
CA ARG A 9 4.74 12.37 -1.62
C ARG A 9 3.97 11.61 -2.70
N SER A 10 4.64 10.70 -3.41
CA SER A 10 4.08 9.98 -4.55
C SER A 10 3.02 8.92 -4.19
N ARG A 11 3.01 8.42 -2.95
CA ARG A 11 2.23 7.22 -2.61
C ARG A 11 0.92 7.53 -1.91
N THR A 12 -0.13 6.89 -2.40
CA THR A 12 -1.41 6.76 -1.70
C THR A 12 -1.80 5.29 -1.59
N TRP A 13 -2.03 4.83 -0.37
CA TRP A 13 -2.64 3.55 -0.10
C TRP A 13 -4.16 3.63 -0.19
N VAL A 14 -4.78 2.72 -0.92
CA VAL A 14 -6.22 2.58 -1.07
C VAL A 14 -6.64 1.23 -0.52
N LEU A 15 -7.37 1.24 0.59
CA LEU A 15 -7.97 0.06 1.19
C LEU A 15 -9.48 0.13 0.97
N GLN A 16 -10.04 -0.88 0.30
CA GLN A 16 -11.44 -0.92 -0.08
C GLN A 16 -12.08 -2.25 0.32
N ARG A 17 -13.28 -2.19 0.90
CA ARG A 17 -14.11 -3.37 1.12
C ARG A 17 -14.80 -3.76 -0.17
N THR A 18 -14.75 -5.04 -0.51
CA THR A 18 -15.43 -5.66 -1.64
C THR A 18 -16.41 -6.72 -1.14
N GLU A 19 -17.25 -7.26 -2.02
CA GLU A 19 -18.09 -8.41 -1.68
C GLU A 19 -17.29 -9.68 -1.35
N LYS A 20 -16.03 -9.74 -1.80
CA LYS A 20 -15.17 -10.93 -1.68
C LYS A 20 -14.07 -10.78 -0.64
N GLY A 21 -14.02 -9.65 0.08
CA GLY A 21 -12.99 -9.37 1.09
C GLY A 21 -12.49 -7.93 1.04
N LEU A 22 -11.17 -7.74 1.17
CA LEU A 22 -10.54 -6.42 1.10
C LEU A 22 -9.57 -6.34 -0.08
N ASN A 23 -9.62 -5.23 -0.79
CA ASN A 23 -8.68 -4.87 -1.83
C ASN A 23 -7.72 -3.80 -1.29
N PHE A 24 -6.43 -4.00 -1.45
CA PHE A 24 -5.40 -3.08 -1.01
C PHE A 24 -4.47 -2.73 -2.17
N GLN A 25 -4.47 -1.46 -2.57
CA GLN A 25 -3.76 -0.95 -3.73
C GLN A 25 -2.86 0.22 -3.37
N HIS A 26 -1.77 0.36 -4.11
CA HIS A 26 -0.84 1.47 -4.06
C HIS A 26 -1.03 2.28 -5.33
N ILE A 27 -1.39 3.55 -5.17
CA ILE A 27 -1.40 4.52 -6.26
C ILE A 27 -0.13 5.33 -6.14
N HIS A 28 0.68 5.32 -7.19
CA HIS A 28 1.86 6.15 -7.35
C HIS A 28 1.57 7.21 -8.41
N LEU A 29 1.72 8.48 -8.02
CA LEU A 29 1.67 9.63 -8.91
C LEU A 29 3.01 10.35 -8.90
N HIS A 30 3.41 10.88 -10.06
CA HIS A 30 4.51 11.81 -10.18
C HIS A 30 4.12 13.19 -9.60
N GLN A 31 5.11 14.06 -9.40
CA GLN A 31 4.88 15.38 -8.80
C GLN A 31 3.93 16.27 -9.60
N ASP A 32 3.87 16.08 -10.92
CA ASP A 32 2.94 16.76 -11.82
C ASP A 32 1.53 16.15 -11.82
N GLY A 33 1.30 15.08 -11.04
CA GLY A 33 0.04 14.37 -10.93
C GLY A 33 -0.17 13.28 -11.98
N SER A 34 0.76 13.08 -12.92
CA SER A 34 0.68 11.97 -13.87
C SER A 34 0.92 10.62 -13.17
N VAL A 35 0.35 9.56 -13.72
CA VAL A 35 0.40 8.21 -13.12
C VAL A 35 1.74 7.56 -13.41
N ASP A 36 2.37 6.98 -12.39
CA ASP A 36 3.57 6.17 -12.57
C ASP A 36 3.29 4.93 -13.44
N ALA A 37 4.26 4.52 -14.26
CA ALA A 37 4.11 3.38 -15.17
C ALA A 37 3.71 2.07 -14.44
N VAL A 38 4.06 1.96 -13.16
CA VAL A 38 3.69 0.84 -12.29
C VAL A 38 2.70 1.35 -11.23
N SER A 39 1.47 1.66 -11.67
CA SER A 39 0.38 2.11 -10.81
C SER A 39 -0.99 1.91 -11.49
N PRO A 40 -2.05 1.51 -10.77
CA PRO A 40 -2.03 1.02 -9.40
C PRO A 40 -1.48 -0.41 -9.30
N TYR A 41 -0.99 -0.80 -8.13
CA TYR A 41 -0.64 -2.20 -7.85
C TYR A 41 -0.90 -2.61 -6.40
N GLY A 42 -1.15 -3.89 -6.18
CA GLY A 42 -1.45 -4.40 -4.86
C GLY A 42 -2.00 -5.81 -4.87
N GLY A 43 -2.91 -6.07 -3.93
CA GLY A 43 -3.43 -7.40 -3.69
C GLY A 43 -4.83 -7.41 -3.11
N HIS A 44 -5.44 -8.58 -3.18
CA HIS A 44 -6.73 -8.86 -2.57
C HIS A 44 -6.56 -9.90 -1.48
N THR A 45 -7.39 -9.84 -0.44
CA THR A 45 -7.39 -10.88 0.60
C THR A 45 -7.67 -12.25 0.00
N ALA A 46 -6.86 -13.25 0.38
CA ALA A 46 -7.11 -14.65 0.08
C ALA A 46 -7.80 -15.39 1.23
N GLU A 47 -7.65 -14.87 2.46
CA GLU A 47 -8.20 -15.40 3.70
C GLU A 47 -8.67 -14.25 4.59
N ASN A 48 -9.52 -14.54 5.59
CA ASN A 48 -10.13 -13.54 6.47
C ASN A 48 -9.16 -12.78 7.39
N GLY A 49 -7.92 -13.26 7.55
CA GLY A 49 -6.96 -12.65 8.48
C GLY A 49 -7.34 -12.82 9.96
N THR A 50 -6.83 -11.92 10.79
CA THR A 50 -7.20 -11.78 12.21
C THR A 50 -7.66 -10.35 12.48
N GLU A 51 -8.12 -10.09 13.71
CA GLU A 51 -8.48 -8.73 14.15
C GLU A 51 -7.33 -7.72 14.00
N SER A 52 -6.07 -8.18 14.06
CA SER A 52 -4.88 -7.33 14.06
C SER A 52 -3.93 -7.56 12.89
N LEU A 53 -4.26 -8.43 11.92
CA LEU A 53 -3.40 -8.70 10.78
C LEU A 53 -4.20 -9.14 9.56
N GLN A 54 -3.97 -8.48 8.43
CA GLN A 54 -4.49 -8.89 7.14
C GLN A 54 -3.38 -9.00 6.10
N SER A 55 -3.40 -10.09 5.33
CA SER A 55 -2.51 -10.31 4.20
C SER A 55 -3.22 -10.10 2.86
N PHE A 56 -2.47 -9.57 1.90
CA PHE A 56 -2.89 -9.26 0.54
C PHE A 56 -1.86 -9.83 -0.44
N PRO A 57 -1.98 -11.10 -0.85
CA PRO A 57 -1.20 -11.64 -1.95
C PRO A 57 -1.45 -10.82 -3.22
N VAL A 58 -0.41 -10.64 -4.03
CA VAL A 58 -0.50 -9.87 -5.27
C VAL A 58 -1.57 -10.40 -6.22
N ASP A 59 -2.41 -9.48 -6.68
CA ASP A 59 -3.52 -9.79 -7.57
C ASP A 59 -3.07 -9.98 -9.03
N ALA A 60 -3.97 -10.50 -9.86
CA ALA A 60 -3.66 -10.83 -11.25
C ALA A 60 -3.28 -9.59 -12.08
N ALA A 61 -3.99 -8.47 -11.89
CA ALA A 61 -3.71 -7.24 -12.64
C ALA A 61 -2.32 -6.69 -12.33
N SER A 62 -1.94 -6.70 -11.05
CA SER A 62 -0.63 -6.29 -10.57
C SER A 62 0.48 -7.22 -11.07
N LYS A 63 0.22 -8.54 -11.15
CA LYS A 63 1.17 -9.48 -11.76
C LYS A 63 1.46 -9.14 -13.23
N THR A 64 0.41 -8.92 -14.03
CA THR A 64 0.55 -8.50 -15.43
C THR A 64 1.33 -7.20 -15.54
N LEU A 65 0.97 -6.19 -14.75
CA LEU A 65 1.66 -4.90 -14.73
C LEU A 65 3.15 -5.04 -14.38
N PHE A 66 3.48 -5.89 -13.40
CA PHE A 66 4.87 -6.15 -13.03
C PHE A 66 5.64 -6.89 -14.12
N GLU A 67 5.03 -7.86 -14.80
CA GLU A 67 5.67 -8.58 -15.91
C GLU A 67 5.98 -7.64 -17.08
N GLU A 68 5.02 -6.80 -17.48
CA GLU A 68 5.18 -5.81 -18.55
C GLU A 68 6.28 -4.78 -18.28
N ASN A 69 6.53 -4.47 -17.00
CA ASN A 69 7.52 -3.49 -16.57
C ASN A 69 8.84 -4.12 -16.06
N GLY A 70 9.09 -5.40 -16.33
CA GLY A 70 10.37 -6.07 -15.98
C GLY A 70 10.56 -6.34 -14.48
N LEU A 71 9.47 -6.37 -13.71
CA LEU A 71 9.43 -6.57 -12.26
C LEU A 71 8.93 -7.98 -11.88
N ALA A 72 9.25 -9.01 -12.66
CA ALA A 72 8.72 -10.37 -12.50
C ALA A 72 8.85 -10.94 -11.07
N VAL A 73 9.90 -10.57 -10.33
CA VAL A 73 10.08 -10.96 -8.91
C VAL A 73 8.96 -10.46 -7.99
N SER A 74 8.28 -9.37 -8.36
CA SER A 74 7.17 -8.77 -7.62
C SER A 74 5.84 -9.53 -7.78
N THR A 75 5.76 -10.49 -8.72
CA THR A 75 4.58 -11.37 -8.89
C THR A 75 4.37 -12.34 -7.73
N GLN A 76 5.30 -12.37 -6.78
CA GLN A 76 5.25 -13.16 -5.55
C GLN A 76 5.12 -12.28 -4.29
N ASN A 77 4.87 -10.98 -4.47
CA ASN A 77 4.66 -10.08 -3.35
C ASN A 77 3.42 -10.48 -2.54
N THR A 78 3.56 -10.42 -1.23
CA THR A 78 2.44 -10.37 -0.29
C THR A 78 2.63 -9.14 0.58
N TRP A 79 1.64 -8.26 0.55
CA TRP A 79 1.56 -7.12 1.47
C TRP A 79 0.81 -7.52 2.74
N ARG A 80 1.18 -6.91 3.87
CA ARG A 80 0.41 -7.05 5.11
C ARG A 80 0.21 -5.70 5.77
N LEU A 81 -0.98 -5.50 6.31
CA LEU A 81 -1.29 -4.45 7.26
C LEU A 81 -1.57 -5.11 8.60
N GLY A 82 -0.91 -4.64 9.65
CA GLY A 82 -1.09 -5.18 10.99
C GLY A 82 -1.06 -4.14 12.08
N PHE A 83 -1.49 -4.54 13.26
CA PHE A 83 -1.48 -3.75 14.49
C PHE A 83 -0.83 -4.58 15.61
N PRO A 84 0.52 -4.63 15.67
CA PRO A 84 1.23 -5.41 16.69
C PRO A 84 0.91 -4.97 18.13
N SER A 85 0.49 -3.72 18.31
CA SER A 85 -0.02 -3.16 19.56
C SER A 85 -1.03 -2.04 19.25
N ALA A 86 -1.66 -1.48 20.28
CA ALA A 86 -2.57 -0.33 20.13
C ALA A 86 -1.85 0.92 19.58
N ASP A 87 -0.55 1.04 19.82
CA ASP A 87 0.26 2.22 19.47
C ASP A 87 1.12 2.01 18.21
N THR A 88 0.94 0.91 17.50
CA THR A 88 1.79 0.58 16.35
C THR A 88 0.98 -0.02 15.22
N MET A 89 1.07 0.59 14.03
CA MET A 89 0.66 -0.05 12.77
C MET A 89 1.91 -0.61 12.07
N SER A 90 1.83 -1.82 11.52
CA SER A 90 2.85 -2.37 10.62
C SER A 90 2.36 -2.39 9.17
N TYR A 91 3.26 -2.05 8.26
CA TYR A 91 3.15 -2.33 6.84
C TYR A 91 4.30 -3.25 6.44
N GLU A 92 3.99 -4.40 5.87
CA GLU A 92 4.99 -5.38 5.44
C GLU A 92 4.89 -5.67 3.95
N LEU A 93 6.03 -5.90 3.32
CA LEU A 93 6.16 -6.49 2.00
C LEU A 93 7.08 -7.70 2.09
N THR A 94 6.55 -8.86 1.71
CA THR A 94 7.30 -10.12 1.68
C THR A 94 7.24 -10.76 0.30
N ARG A 95 8.33 -11.40 -0.10
CA ARG A 95 8.44 -12.37 -1.21
C ARG A 95 9.68 -13.24 -0.98
N PRO A 96 9.93 -14.33 -1.74
CA PRO A 96 11.14 -15.11 -1.55
C PRO A 96 12.41 -14.25 -1.56
N ASN A 97 13.24 -14.44 -0.54
CA ASN A 97 14.49 -13.72 -0.30
C ASN A 97 14.35 -12.20 -0.06
N ARG A 98 13.14 -11.68 0.22
CA ARG A 98 12.94 -10.27 0.60
C ARG A 98 11.86 -10.13 1.67
N SER A 99 12.23 -9.48 2.76
CA SER A 99 11.29 -8.99 3.77
C SER A 99 11.57 -7.51 4.02
N PHE A 100 10.52 -6.71 4.04
CA PHE A 100 10.57 -5.29 4.34
C PHE A 100 9.39 -4.95 5.25
N ILE A 101 9.66 -4.24 6.35
CA ILE A 101 8.66 -3.90 7.36
C ILE A 101 8.86 -2.44 7.75
N VAL A 102 7.75 -1.70 7.84
CA VAL A 102 7.67 -0.35 8.38
C VAL A 102 6.74 -0.38 9.58
N HIS A 103 7.17 0.24 10.68
CA HIS A 103 6.31 0.51 11.83
C HIS A 103 5.98 2.00 11.87
N VAL A 104 4.69 2.29 12.00
CA VAL A 104 4.17 3.64 12.22
C VAL A 104 3.80 3.75 13.69
N ASP A 105 4.40 4.70 14.39
CA ASP A 105 4.06 5.06 15.77
C ASP A 105 2.72 5.82 15.78
N LEU A 106 1.74 5.26 16.48
CA LEU A 106 0.39 5.83 16.64
C LEU A 106 0.24 6.56 17.99
N SER A 107 1.22 6.49 18.89
CA SER A 107 1.15 7.10 20.22
C SER A 107 1.33 8.62 20.20
N GLN A 108 1.92 9.16 19.13
CA GLN A 108 2.24 10.58 19.00
C GLN A 108 1.69 11.16 17.69
N PRO A 109 0.58 11.92 17.74
CA PRO A 109 0.10 12.65 16.58
C PRO A 109 1.13 13.66 16.09
N ILE A 110 1.27 13.78 14.77
CA ILE A 110 2.10 14.79 14.11
C ILE A 110 1.22 15.84 13.43
N ALA A 111 1.80 16.98 13.05
CA ALA A 111 1.13 17.93 12.18
C ALA A 111 0.81 17.28 10.83
N GLU A 112 -0.36 17.60 10.27
CA GLU A 112 -0.78 17.09 8.96
C GLU A 112 0.27 17.50 7.90
N PRO A 113 0.86 16.54 7.17
CA PRO A 113 1.85 16.85 6.17
C PRO A 113 1.20 17.47 4.92
N PRO A 114 1.99 18.12 4.03
CA PRO A 114 1.47 18.62 2.76
C PRO A 114 0.76 17.52 1.95
N PRO A 115 -0.26 17.83 1.13
CA PRO A 115 -0.98 16.81 0.37
C PRO A 115 -0.05 15.91 -0.48
N ALA A 116 -0.43 14.64 -0.63
CA ALA A 116 0.17 13.74 -1.60
C ALA A 116 0.09 14.34 -3.01
N TRP A 117 1.06 14.02 -3.87
CA TRP A 117 1.03 14.49 -5.26
C TRP A 117 -0.21 13.98 -5.98
N GLY A 118 -0.86 14.86 -6.74
CA GLY A 118 -2.10 14.56 -7.45
C GLY A 118 -3.33 14.29 -6.56
N TYR A 119 -3.20 14.31 -5.23
CA TYR A 119 -4.34 14.21 -4.33
C TYR A 119 -5.04 15.56 -4.19
N LEU A 120 -6.23 15.68 -4.75
CA LEU A 120 -7.15 16.76 -4.43
C LEU A 120 -8.05 16.25 -3.29
N PRO A 121 -8.04 16.86 -2.10
CA PRO A 121 -8.99 16.49 -1.07
C PRO A 121 -10.40 16.67 -1.61
N SER A 122 -11.24 15.64 -1.47
CA SER A 122 -12.68 15.81 -1.68
C SER A 122 -13.13 17.00 -0.85
N ALA A 123 -13.77 17.99 -1.48
CA ALA A 123 -14.34 19.13 -0.76
C ALA A 123 -15.18 18.59 0.40
N LYS A 124 -14.84 19.01 1.63
CA LYS A 124 -15.59 18.66 2.83
C LYS A 124 -17.01 19.19 2.77
#